data_AF-A0A7Y3BF20-F1
#
_entry.id   AF-A0A7Y3BF20-F1
#
_cell.length_a   1.000
_cell.length_b   1.000
_cell.length_c   1.000
_cell.angle_alpha   90.00
_cell.angle_beta   90.00
_cell.angle_gamma   90.00
#
_symmetry.space_group_name_H-M   'P 1'
#
loop_
_entity.id
_entity.type
_entity.pdbx_description
1 polymer ?
#
loop_
_entity_poly.entity_id
_entity_poly.type
_entity_poly.pdbx_seq_one_letter_code
_entity_poly.pdbx_strand_id
1 'polypeptide(L)'
;MNYKTLISATAGAALLPTFALAQDAAPDIQPYMLTTLLFLVGGFLVFWMAAGFAMLEAGLVRSKNVTMQLTKNIALFSIASIMYWLVGFNLMYPGDFNGYFAFNFVPTSLEPVGLAAADAALDYASVGSDFF
;
A
#
# COMPACT_ATOMS: atom_id res chain seq x y z
N MET A 1 -18.99 -32.45 53.75
CA MET A 1 -18.38 -31.26 53.13
C MET A 1 -19.43 -30.18 53.10
N ASN A 2 -19.24 -29.09 53.87
CA ASN A 2 -20.31 -28.11 54.12
C ASN A 2 -20.52 -27.20 52.91
N TYR A 3 -21.79 -27.01 52.53
CA TYR A 3 -22.22 -26.20 51.38
C TYR A 3 -21.65 -24.78 51.38
N LYS A 4 -21.35 -24.21 52.55
CA LYS A 4 -20.71 -22.90 52.69
C LYS A 4 -19.30 -22.84 52.09
N THR A 5 -18.54 -23.93 52.15
CA THR A 5 -17.19 -24.05 51.60
C THR A 5 -17.22 -24.22 50.07
N LEU A 6 -18.28 -24.83 49.54
CA LEU A 6 -18.53 -24.92 48.09
C LEU A 6 -18.91 -23.56 47.50
N ILE A 7 -19.71 -22.76 48.21
CA ILE A 7 -20.11 -21.41 47.79
C ILE A 7 -18.91 -20.44 47.80
N SER A 8 -18.00 -20.53 48.78
CA SER A 8 -16.78 -19.71 48.79
C SER A 8 -15.80 -20.12 47.70
N ALA A 9 -15.73 -21.42 47.36
CA ALA A 9 -14.87 -21.92 46.29
C ALA A 9 -15.39 -21.55 44.90
N THR A 10 -16.71 -21.54 44.68
CA THR A 10 -17.31 -21.05 43.44
C THR A 10 -17.22 -19.54 43.30
N ALA A 11 -17.32 -18.78 44.40
CA ALA A 11 -17.07 -17.33 44.40
C ALA A 11 -15.60 -17.00 44.09
N GLY A 12 -14.65 -17.77 44.63
CA GLY A 12 -13.23 -17.65 44.29
C GLY A 12 -12.95 -18.00 42.82
N ALA A 13 -13.57 -19.05 42.29
CA ALA A 13 -13.44 -19.45 40.88
C ALA A 13 -14.09 -18.45 39.91
N ALA A 14 -15.17 -17.77 40.32
CA ALA A 14 -15.81 -16.71 39.56
C ALA A 14 -15.01 -15.39 39.55
N LEU A 15 -14.02 -15.25 40.45
CA LEU A 15 -13.05 -14.14 40.46
C LEU A 15 -11.73 -14.47 39.75
N LEU A 16 -11.52 -15.74 39.32
CA LEU A 16 -10.38 -16.10 38.48
C LEU A 16 -10.40 -15.49 37.05
N PRO A 17 -11.53 -15.11 36.41
CA PRO A 17 -11.50 -14.55 35.07
C PRO A 17 -11.23 -13.03 35.04
N THR A 18 -10.97 -12.37 36.17
CA THR A 18 -10.65 -10.92 36.21
C THR A 18 -9.17 -10.59 36.29
N PHE A 19 -8.27 -11.58 36.22
CA PHE A 19 -6.89 -11.30 35.82
C PHE A 19 -6.82 -11.14 34.30
N ALA A 20 -7.37 -10.03 33.81
CA ALA A 20 -6.98 -9.47 32.52
C ALA A 20 -5.54 -8.97 32.69
N LEU A 21 -4.58 -9.87 32.50
CA LEU A 21 -3.23 -9.48 32.13
C LEU A 21 -3.43 -8.61 30.89
N ALA A 22 -3.03 -7.34 30.95
CA ALA A 22 -2.97 -6.49 29.78
C ALA A 22 -2.03 -7.18 28.78
N GLN A 23 -2.61 -7.99 27.90
CA GLN A 23 -1.91 -8.47 26.73
C GLN A 23 -1.71 -7.21 25.90
N ASP A 24 -0.45 -6.78 25.82
CA ASP A 24 -0.01 -5.68 24.99
C ASP A 24 -0.79 -5.75 23.68
N ALA A 25 -1.65 -4.75 23.44
CA ALA A 25 -2.54 -4.77 22.30
C ALA A 25 -1.64 -4.85 21.07
N ALA A 26 -1.68 -5.98 20.36
CA ALA A 26 -0.98 -6.11 19.10
C ALA A 26 -1.31 -4.86 18.26
N PRO A 27 -0.30 -4.22 17.64
CA PRO A 27 -0.51 -2.98 16.93
C PRO A 27 -1.61 -3.19 15.89
N ASP A 28 -2.54 -2.24 15.76
CA ASP A 28 -3.68 -2.39 14.85
C ASP A 28 -3.20 -2.32 13.40
N ILE A 29 -3.11 -3.49 12.74
CA ILE A 29 -2.64 -3.64 11.36
C ILE A 29 -3.78 -3.35 10.36
N GLN A 30 -5.03 -3.28 10.82
CA GLN A 30 -6.19 -3.18 9.94
C GLN A 30 -6.18 -1.91 9.05
N PRO A 31 -5.85 -0.70 9.55
CA PRO A 31 -5.76 0.50 8.73
C PRO A 31 -4.67 0.40 7.64
N TYR A 32 -3.51 -0.16 7.99
CA TYR A 32 -2.39 -0.35 7.06
C TYR A 32 -2.78 -1.27 5.89
N MET A 33 -3.45 -2.40 6.17
CA MET A 33 -3.89 -3.33 5.11
C MET A 33 -4.94 -2.70 4.19
N LEU A 34 -5.92 -1.99 4.75
CA LEU A 34 -6.99 -1.39 3.96
C LEU A 34 -6.47 -0.21 3.12
N THR A 35 -5.53 0.57 3.64
CA THR A 35 -4.91 1.69 2.90
C THR A 35 -4.00 1.16 1.79
N THR A 36 -3.22 0.11 2.07
CA THR A 36 -2.40 -0.59 1.07
C THR A 36 -3.26 -1.16 -0.07
N LEU A 37 -4.40 -1.79 0.27
CA LEU A 37 -5.36 -2.27 -0.72
C LEU A 37 -5.92 -1.09 -1.54
N LEU A 38 -6.33 -0.01 -0.87
CA LEU A 38 -6.89 1.17 -1.51
C LEU A 38 -5.92 1.74 -2.56
N PHE A 39 -4.63 1.84 -2.26
CA PHE A 39 -3.65 2.32 -3.23
C PHE A 39 -3.46 1.37 -4.40
N LEU A 40 -3.43 0.05 -4.18
CA LEU A 40 -3.34 -0.91 -5.29
C LEU A 40 -4.55 -0.85 -6.23
N VAL A 41 -5.76 -0.74 -5.68
CA VAL A 41 -6.98 -0.61 -6.48
C VAL A 41 -7.06 0.76 -7.16
N GLY A 42 -6.68 1.82 -6.45
CA GLY A 42 -6.58 3.17 -6.99
C GLY A 42 -5.60 3.26 -8.16
N GLY A 43 -4.38 2.73 -7.99
CA GLY A 43 -3.36 2.65 -9.02
C GLY A 43 -3.84 1.88 -10.26
N PHE A 44 -4.54 0.75 -10.09
CA PHE A 44 -5.13 0.00 -11.21
C PHE A 44 -6.15 0.83 -12.01
N LEU A 45 -7.02 1.58 -11.32
CA LEU A 45 -8.02 2.43 -11.98
C LEU A 45 -7.35 3.59 -12.74
N VAL A 46 -6.29 4.18 -12.20
CA VAL A 46 -5.51 5.23 -12.86
C VAL A 46 -4.78 4.66 -14.08
N PHE A 47 -4.23 3.45 -13.99
CA PHE A 47 -3.60 2.76 -15.11
C PHE A 47 -4.58 2.60 -16.29
N TRP A 48 -5.85 2.34 -16.00
CA TRP A 48 -6.91 2.27 -17.01
C TRP A 48 -7.20 3.61 -17.70
N MET A 49 -6.91 4.74 -17.06
CA MET A 49 -7.08 6.06 -17.69
C MET A 49 -6.19 6.23 -18.92
N ALA A 50 -4.97 5.66 -18.92
CA ALA A 50 -4.08 5.70 -20.08
C ALA A 50 -4.70 5.01 -21.30
N ALA A 51 -5.38 3.87 -21.10
CA ALA A 51 -6.15 3.21 -22.15
C ALA A 51 -7.35 4.06 -22.61
N GLY A 52 -8.02 4.73 -21.68
CA GLY A 52 -9.11 5.68 -21.98
C GLY A 52 -8.66 6.83 -22.89
N PHE A 53 -7.55 7.50 -22.56
CA PHE A 53 -6.99 8.58 -23.38
C PHE A 53 -6.55 8.09 -24.76
N ALA A 54 -5.93 6.91 -24.84
CA ALA A 54 -5.54 6.32 -26.13
C ALA A 54 -6.75 6.11 -27.06
N MET A 55 -7.90 5.68 -26.52
CA MET A 55 -9.14 5.53 -27.30
C MET A 55 -9.74 6.88 -27.72
N LEU A 56 -9.70 7.89 -26.85
CA LEU A 56 -10.18 9.24 -27.18
C LEU A 56 -9.32 9.87 -28.30
N GLU A 57 -8.00 9.79 -28.20
CA GLU A 57 -7.10 10.32 -29.22
C GLU A 57 -7.23 9.58 -30.55
N ALA A 58 -7.40 8.26 -30.51
CA ALA A 58 -7.66 7.45 -31.70
C ALA A 58 -8.96 7.84 -32.42
N GLY A 59 -10.01 8.21 -31.67
CA GLY A 59 -11.30 8.65 -32.22
C GLY A 59 -11.27 10.05 -32.85
N LEU A 60 -10.35 10.91 -32.42
CA LEU A 60 -10.23 12.29 -32.90
C LEU A 60 -9.31 12.44 -34.12
N VAL A 61 -8.48 11.45 -34.41
CA VAL A 61 -7.62 11.47 -35.60
C VAL A 61 -8.22 10.80 -36.81
N ARG A 62 -7.78 11.25 -37.99
CA ARG A 62 -8.17 10.65 -39.27
C ARG A 62 -7.76 9.17 -39.30
N SER A 63 -8.64 8.31 -39.80
CA SER A 63 -8.50 6.85 -39.83
C SER A 63 -7.14 6.34 -40.35
N LYS A 64 -6.57 6.99 -41.37
CA LYS A 64 -5.24 6.63 -41.91
C LYS A 64 -4.06 6.79 -40.93
N ASN A 65 -4.22 7.58 -39.86
CA ASN A 65 -3.17 7.91 -38.89
C ASN A 65 -3.41 7.29 -37.50
N VAL A 66 -4.51 6.56 -37.29
CA VAL A 66 -4.91 6.00 -35.99
C VAL A 66 -3.84 5.07 -35.41
N THR A 67 -3.28 4.19 -36.25
CA THR A 67 -2.23 3.25 -35.82
C THR A 67 -1.03 3.97 -35.22
N MET A 68 -0.56 5.04 -35.86
CA MET A 68 0.57 5.82 -35.35
C MET A 68 0.27 6.52 -34.02
N GLN A 69 -0.97 6.96 -33.81
CA GLN A 69 -1.36 7.60 -32.53
C GLN A 69 -1.44 6.57 -31.40
N LEU A 70 -1.99 5.39 -31.67
CA LEU A 70 -2.02 4.30 -30.69
C LEU A 70 -0.60 3.84 -30.33
N THR A 71 0.30 3.70 -31.31
CA THR A 71 1.70 3.34 -31.06
C THR A 71 2.40 4.36 -30.18
N LYS A 72 2.18 5.66 -30.41
CA LYS A 72 2.77 6.71 -29.54
C LYS A 72 2.24 6.64 -28.12
N ASN A 73 0.93 6.46 -27.93
CA ASN A 73 0.35 6.35 -26.60
C ASN A 73 0.91 5.17 -25.80
N ILE A 74 1.01 4.00 -26.42
CA ILE A 74 1.58 2.81 -25.77
C ILE A 74 3.08 3.00 -25.48
N ALA A 75 3.83 3.57 -26.43
CA ALA A 75 5.25 3.82 -26.25
C ALA A 75 5.52 4.83 -25.12
N LEU A 76 4.77 5.94 -25.08
CA LEU A 76 4.88 6.94 -24.02
C LEU A 76 4.57 6.34 -22.66
N PHE A 77 3.52 5.51 -22.57
CA PHE A 77 3.15 4.84 -21.35
C PHE A 77 4.23 3.85 -20.86
N SER A 78 4.77 3.02 -21.76
CA SER A 78 5.85 2.09 -21.43
C SER A 78 7.12 2.80 -20.97
N ILE A 79 7.50 3.90 -21.63
CA ILE A 79 8.68 4.68 -21.24
C ILE A 79 8.44 5.36 -19.90
N ALA A 80 7.24 5.92 -19.68
CA ALA A 80 6.89 6.56 -18.41
C ALA A 80 6.97 5.59 -17.23
N SER A 81 6.43 4.36 -17.36
CA SER A 81 6.52 3.35 -16.30
C SER A 81 7.97 2.98 -15.95
N ILE A 82 8.83 2.81 -16.96
CA ILE A 82 10.25 2.47 -16.75
C ILE A 82 11.00 3.64 -16.09
N MET A 83 10.77 4.86 -16.56
CA MET A 83 11.42 6.05 -16.00
C MET A 83 10.95 6.35 -14.58
N TYR A 84 9.68 6.09 -14.27
CA TYR A 84 9.15 6.21 -12.92
C TYR A 84 9.82 5.22 -11.97
N TRP A 85 10.02 3.97 -12.40
CA TRP A 85 10.75 2.97 -11.64
C TRP A 85 12.24 3.32 -11.43
N LEU A 86 12.91 3.83 -12.45
CA LEU A 86 14.36 4.10 -12.40
C LEU A 86 14.72 5.33 -11.55
N VAL A 87 13.95 6.41 -11.68
CA VAL A 87 14.29 7.72 -11.06
C VAL A 87 13.06 8.42 -10.47
N GLY A 88 11.87 8.24 -11.06
CA GLY A 88 10.69 9.03 -10.69
C GLY A 88 10.24 8.87 -9.24
N PHE A 89 10.24 7.65 -8.69
CA PHE A 89 9.81 7.44 -7.31
C PHE A 89 10.74 8.12 -6.30
N ASN A 90 12.07 7.92 -6.41
CA ASN A 90 13.04 8.57 -5.53
C ASN A 90 13.08 10.09 -5.71
N LEU A 91 12.72 10.59 -6.90
CA LEU A 91 12.60 12.02 -7.15
C LEU A 91 11.39 12.63 -6.41
N MET A 92 10.24 11.94 -6.42
CA MET A 92 9.00 12.38 -5.78
C MET A 92 9.05 12.22 -4.26
N TYR A 93 9.70 11.16 -3.78
CA TYR A 93 9.89 10.85 -2.37
C TYR A 93 11.39 10.80 -2.02
N PRO A 94 12.08 11.96 -1.90
CA PRO A 94 13.53 12.03 -1.71
C PRO A 94 14.04 11.62 -0.32
N GLY A 95 13.15 11.15 0.58
CA GLY A 95 13.49 10.83 1.96
C GLY A 95 14.18 11.99 2.68
N ASP A 96 15.27 11.71 3.39
CA ASP A 96 16.07 12.70 4.13
C ASP A 96 16.90 13.65 3.23
N PHE A 97 16.81 13.52 1.90
CA PHE A 97 17.60 14.32 0.96
C PHE A 97 16.99 15.71 0.73
N ASN A 98 17.06 16.56 1.77
CA ASN A 98 16.90 18.02 1.75
C ASN A 98 15.68 18.60 0.98
N GLY A 99 14.63 17.82 0.73
CA GLY A 99 13.33 18.28 0.25
C GLY A 99 13.26 18.88 -1.17
N TYR A 100 14.33 18.87 -1.96
CA TYR A 100 14.34 19.54 -3.27
C TYR A 100 14.34 18.57 -4.45
N PHE A 101 15.40 17.78 -4.64
CA PHE A 101 15.48 16.78 -5.72
C PHE A 101 16.54 15.72 -5.41
N ALA A 102 16.14 14.46 -5.29
CA ALA A 102 17.09 13.34 -5.25
C ALA A 102 17.33 12.82 -6.68
N PHE A 103 18.38 13.31 -7.33
CA PHE A 103 18.87 12.76 -8.61
C PHE A 103 19.69 11.49 -8.38
N ASN A 104 19.12 10.52 -7.68
CA ASN A 104 19.72 9.20 -7.51
C ASN A 104 19.12 8.26 -8.56
N PHE A 105 19.96 7.75 -9.47
CA PHE A 105 19.61 6.65 -10.38
C PHE A 105 19.63 5.32 -9.63
N VAL A 106 18.88 5.25 -8.54
CA VAL A 106 18.77 4.07 -7.68
C VAL A 106 17.30 3.65 -7.70
N PRO A 107 16.97 2.40 -8.07
CA PRO A 107 15.61 1.91 -7.96
C PRO A 107 15.16 1.84 -6.50
N THR A 108 13.89 2.15 -6.23
CA THR A 108 13.30 2.02 -4.90
C THR A 108 13.37 0.57 -4.41
N SER A 109 13.84 0.37 -3.18
CA SER A 109 13.78 -0.94 -2.51
C SER A 109 12.39 -1.17 -1.92
N LEU A 110 11.76 -2.28 -2.29
CA LEU A 110 10.50 -2.72 -1.70
C LEU A 110 10.74 -3.41 -0.37
N GLU A 111 9.77 -3.32 0.53
CA GLU A 111 9.82 -4.05 1.79
C GLU A 111 9.68 -5.58 1.58
N PRO A 112 10.38 -6.41 2.37
CA PRO A 112 10.25 -7.86 2.33
C PRO A 112 8.82 -8.35 2.57
N VAL A 113 8.40 -9.38 1.83
CA VAL A 113 7.11 -10.04 2.06
C VAL A 113 7.13 -10.75 3.41
N GLY A 114 6.10 -10.50 4.24
CA GLY A 114 5.98 -11.10 5.57
C GLY A 114 6.75 -10.35 6.66
N LEU A 115 6.96 -9.04 6.49
CA LEU A 115 7.54 -8.17 7.50
C LEU A 115 6.74 -8.25 8.81
N ALA A 116 7.43 -8.23 9.95
CA ALA A 116 6.77 -8.16 11.24
C ALA A 116 6.12 -6.78 11.42
N ALA A 117 4.97 -6.73 12.10
CA ALA A 117 4.25 -5.48 12.35
C ALA A 117 5.07 -4.44 13.14
N ALA A 118 6.11 -4.88 13.86
CA ALA A 118 7.04 -4.00 14.58
C ALA A 118 8.03 -3.26 13.66
N ASP A 119 8.29 -3.79 12.47
CA ASP A 119 9.24 -3.24 11.50
C ASP A 119 8.54 -2.49 10.35
N ALA A 120 7.21 -2.51 10.32
CA ALA A 120 6.39 -1.85 9.29
C ALA A 120 5.94 -0.45 9.75
N ALA A 121 5.91 0.51 8.82
CA ALA A 121 5.28 1.81 9.03
C ALA A 121 3.74 1.68 8.96
N LEU A 122 3.14 1.26 10.08
CA LEU A 122 1.70 0.97 10.18
C LEU A 122 0.79 2.22 10.11
N ASP A 123 1.39 3.42 10.14
CA ASP A 123 0.68 4.70 10.08
C ASP A 123 0.26 5.10 8.66
N TYR A 124 0.79 4.45 7.63
CA TYR A 124 0.48 4.74 6.24
C TYR A 124 0.14 3.46 5.46
N ALA A 125 0.90 3.17 4.41
CA ALA A 125 0.71 2.04 3.52
C ALA A 125 2.06 1.47 3.14
N SER A 126 2.03 0.26 2.58
CA SER A 126 3.21 -0.39 2.02
C SER A 126 3.89 0.52 0.99
N VAL A 127 5.22 0.63 1.06
CA VAL A 127 6.04 1.27 0.01
C VAL A 127 5.79 0.62 -1.36
N GLY A 128 5.48 -0.68 -1.37
CA GLY A 128 5.11 -1.39 -2.59
C GLY A 128 3.77 -0.97 -3.16
N SER A 129 2.80 -0.57 -2.33
CA SER A 129 1.52 -0.06 -2.81
C SER A 129 1.54 1.41 -3.22
N ASP A 130 2.36 2.24 -2.56
CA ASP A 130 2.55 3.66 -2.92
C ASP A 130 3.36 3.83 -4.22
N PHE A 131 4.10 2.78 -4.63
CA PHE A 131 4.77 2.76 -5.93
C PHE A 131 3.80 2.66 -7.12
N PHE A 132 2.59 2.11 -6.97
CA PHE A 132 1.65 1.85 -8.07
C PHE A 132 0.48 2.83 -8.12
#